data_AF-A0AAU5XUD7-F1
#
_entry.id   AF-A0AAU5XUD7-F1
#
_cell.length_a   1.000
_cell.length_b   1.000
_cell.length_c   1.000
_cell.angle_alpha   90.00
_cell.angle_beta   90.00
_cell.angle_gamma   90.00
#
_symmetry.space_group_name_H-M   'P 1'
#
loop_
_entity.id
_entity.type
_entity.pdbx_description
1 polymer ?
#
loop_
_entity_poly.entity_id
_entity_poly.type
_entity_poly.pdbx_seq_one_letter_code
_entity_poly.pdbx_strand_id
1 'polypeptide(L)'
;MFAVLPAVMLGLCVSSADGASSGKVTTGRPPDSGSAVNLVDYTDNDGAASTVVLTGGIGDFGAAVSVDANGAVSPDHDGGLELTLSQGSFRLDVVELDRHVAAVMSTFPPDRTTCSGTVSATAPTPIVAGSGTGAYRGIKGTFTLTVTIAEVDARANCGPGSAFLDQIIVTAGSGTVSRA
;
A
#
# COMPACT_ATOMS: atom_id res chain seq x y z
N MET A 1 21.78 -27.52 33.65
CA MET A 1 20.79 -26.59 34.22
C MET A 1 19.94 -26.10 33.06
N PHE A 2 18.77 -26.73 32.84
CA PHE A 2 17.92 -26.45 31.68
C PHE A 2 17.08 -25.21 31.97
N ALA A 3 17.31 -24.14 31.19
CA ALA A 3 16.47 -22.95 31.22
C ALA A 3 15.26 -23.19 30.31
N VAL A 4 14.08 -23.27 30.93
CA VAL A 4 12.79 -23.29 30.25
C VAL A 4 12.45 -21.84 29.88
N LEU A 5 12.43 -21.51 28.59
CA LEU A 5 11.85 -20.25 28.12
C LEU A 5 10.32 -20.35 28.16
N PRO A 6 9.61 -19.32 28.66
CA PRO A 6 8.16 -19.26 28.52
C PRO A 6 7.82 -18.91 27.07
N ALA A 7 7.00 -19.75 26.45
CA ALA A 7 6.36 -19.46 25.18
C ALA A 7 5.45 -18.24 25.34
N VAL A 8 5.79 -17.14 24.69
CA VAL A 8 4.90 -16.00 24.50
C VAL A 8 3.80 -16.46 23.55
N MET A 9 2.59 -16.67 24.08
CA MET A 9 1.41 -16.90 23.25
C MET A 9 1.18 -15.66 22.38
N LEU A 10 1.28 -15.81 21.05
CA LEU A 10 0.51 -14.97 20.14
C LEU A 10 -0.97 -15.28 20.40
N GLY A 11 -1.60 -14.47 21.24
CA GLY A 11 -3.05 -14.46 21.35
C GLY A 11 -3.64 -14.06 20.01
N LEU A 12 -4.12 -15.04 19.24
CA LEU A 12 -4.97 -14.79 18.09
C LEU A 12 -6.15 -13.95 18.58
N CYS A 13 -6.39 -12.81 17.93
CA CYS A 13 -7.68 -12.14 18.03
C CYS A 13 -8.74 -13.09 17.46
N VAL A 14 -9.39 -13.86 18.33
CA VAL A 14 -10.66 -14.52 18.02
C VAL A 14 -11.71 -13.42 18.09
N SER A 15 -12.09 -12.88 16.94
CA SER A 15 -13.26 -12.01 16.86
C SER A 15 -14.51 -12.86 17.06
N SER A 16 -15.03 -12.90 18.29
CA SER A 16 -16.35 -13.43 18.60
C SER A 16 -17.40 -12.54 17.93
N ALA A 17 -18.03 -13.03 16.86
CA ALA A 17 -19.14 -12.36 16.21
C ALA A 17 -20.44 -12.62 16.98
N ASP A 18 -20.62 -11.96 18.13
CA ASP A 18 -21.91 -11.89 18.81
C ASP A 18 -22.52 -10.51 18.62
N GLY A 19 -23.59 -10.45 17.82
CA GLY A 19 -24.42 -9.26 17.61
C GLY A 19 -24.46 -8.80 16.15
N ALA A 20 -25.41 -9.37 15.39
CA ALA A 20 -25.73 -8.92 14.05
C ALA A 20 -26.28 -7.48 14.07
N SER A 21 -25.39 -6.50 13.89
CA SER A 21 -25.74 -5.24 13.24
C SER A 21 -25.97 -5.55 11.77
N SER A 22 -27.20 -5.38 11.29
CA SER A 22 -27.52 -5.41 9.85
C SER A 22 -27.00 -4.14 9.17
N GLY A 23 -25.68 -3.92 9.28
CA GLY A 23 -24.97 -3.01 8.41
C GLY A 23 -24.92 -3.67 7.05
N LYS A 24 -25.71 -3.16 6.10
CA LYS A 24 -25.61 -3.55 4.69
C LYS A 24 -24.13 -3.33 4.30
N VAL A 25 -23.37 -4.40 4.10
CA VAL A 25 -22.05 -4.30 3.46
C VAL A 25 -22.34 -3.67 2.11
N THR A 26 -22.01 -2.40 1.97
CA THR A 26 -22.17 -1.70 0.70
C THR A 26 -21.10 -2.27 -0.22
N THR A 27 -21.53 -3.26 -1.00
CA THR A 27 -20.83 -3.87 -2.12
C THR A 27 -20.05 -2.81 -2.90
N GLY A 28 -18.71 -2.83 -2.83
CA GLY A 28 -17.73 -2.25 -3.77
C GLY A 28 -17.82 -0.77 -4.20
N ARG A 29 -18.92 -0.10 -3.89
CA ARG A 29 -19.34 1.14 -4.51
C ARG A 29 -18.97 2.29 -3.58
N PRO A 30 -18.25 3.31 -4.08
CA PRO A 30 -18.00 4.51 -3.32
C PRO A 30 -19.32 5.15 -2.87
N PRO A 31 -19.43 5.57 -1.60
CA PRO A 31 -20.63 6.21 -1.09
C PRO A 31 -20.87 7.57 -1.78
N ASP A 32 -22.14 7.97 -1.83
CA ASP A 32 -22.55 9.23 -2.46
C ASP A 32 -22.04 10.45 -1.65
N SER A 33 -21.84 10.27 -0.33
CA SER A 33 -21.14 11.22 0.55
C SER A 33 -19.73 10.72 0.90
N GLY A 34 -18.81 11.65 1.15
CA GLY A 34 -17.44 11.34 1.55
C GLY A 34 -17.38 10.35 2.70
N SER A 35 -16.66 9.24 2.52
CA SER A 35 -16.42 8.24 3.56
C SER A 35 -14.96 7.91 3.70
N ALA A 36 -14.54 7.61 4.93
CA ALA A 36 -13.20 7.17 5.24
C ALA A 36 -12.96 5.77 4.68
N VAL A 37 -11.91 5.62 3.89
CA VAL A 37 -11.42 4.34 3.35
C VAL A 37 -9.96 4.20 3.70
N ASN A 38 -9.57 3.02 4.18
CA ASN A 38 -8.19 2.65 4.37
C ASN A 38 -7.72 1.83 3.18
N LEU A 39 -6.50 2.10 2.72
CA LEU A 39 -5.80 1.36 1.70
C LEU A 39 -4.58 0.70 2.34
N VAL A 40 -4.37 -0.58 2.03
CA VAL A 40 -3.13 -1.29 2.30
C VAL A 40 -2.70 -1.98 1.02
N ASP A 41 -1.50 -1.68 0.57
CA ASP A 41 -0.85 -2.23 -0.60
C ASP A 41 0.50 -2.85 -0.21
N TYR A 42 0.85 -3.99 -0.82
CA TYR A 42 2.02 -4.79 -0.46
C TYR A 42 2.72 -5.38 -1.69
N THR A 43 4.04 -5.30 -1.68
CA THR A 43 4.97 -6.06 -2.54
C THR A 43 6.23 -6.45 -1.76
N ASP A 44 6.93 -7.48 -2.22
CA ASP A 44 8.20 -7.97 -1.68
C ASP A 44 9.39 -7.69 -2.61
N ASN A 45 9.19 -6.84 -3.62
CA ASN A 45 10.21 -6.46 -4.60
C ASN A 45 9.93 -5.06 -5.18
N ASP A 46 10.97 -4.44 -5.75
CA ASP A 46 10.93 -3.15 -6.49
C ASP A 46 10.18 -3.21 -7.84
N GLY A 47 9.48 -4.30 -8.13
CA GLY A 47 8.71 -4.44 -9.35
C GLY A 47 7.47 -3.54 -9.38
N ALA A 48 6.89 -3.38 -10.56
CA ALA A 48 5.73 -2.52 -10.75
C ALA A 48 4.43 -3.04 -10.11
N ALA A 49 4.36 -4.32 -9.73
CA ALA A 49 3.12 -5.00 -9.32
C ALA A 49 3.05 -5.23 -7.82
N SER A 50 1.84 -5.08 -7.27
CA SER A 50 1.55 -5.26 -5.85
C SER A 50 0.12 -5.80 -5.64
N THR A 51 -0.21 -6.15 -4.39
CA THR A 51 -1.57 -6.54 -3.98
C THR A 51 -2.17 -5.48 -3.09
N VAL A 52 -3.47 -5.22 -3.24
CA VAL A 52 -4.15 -4.12 -2.53
C VAL A 52 -5.46 -4.57 -1.87
N VAL A 53 -5.73 -4.04 -0.70
CA VAL A 53 -6.97 -4.20 0.05
C VAL A 53 -7.51 -2.82 0.45
N LEU A 54 -8.81 -2.61 0.22
CA LEU A 54 -9.57 -1.46 0.69
C LEU A 54 -10.52 -1.87 1.80
N THR A 55 -10.56 -1.08 2.89
CA THR A 55 -11.47 -1.30 4.02
C THR A 55 -12.11 0.01 4.50
N GLY A 56 -13.18 -0.08 5.29
CA GLY A 56 -13.94 1.09 5.79
C GLY A 56 -15.19 1.34 4.96
N GLY A 57 -15.34 2.57 4.43
CA GLY A 57 -16.46 2.94 3.57
C GLY A 57 -16.54 2.17 2.24
N ILE A 58 -15.45 1.48 1.86
CA ILE A 58 -15.36 0.53 0.75
C ILE A 58 -14.70 -0.73 1.29
N GLY A 59 -15.25 -1.89 0.95
CA GLY A 59 -14.61 -3.19 1.13
C GLY A 59 -14.37 -3.84 -0.23
N ASP A 60 -13.11 -3.90 -0.66
CA ASP A 60 -12.70 -4.51 -1.93
C ASP A 60 -11.21 -4.90 -1.88
N PHE A 61 -10.75 -5.67 -2.85
CA PHE A 61 -9.37 -6.14 -2.95
C PHE A 61 -9.01 -6.45 -4.40
N GLY A 62 -7.71 -6.53 -4.68
CA GLY A 62 -7.21 -6.90 -6.00
C GLY A 62 -5.72 -6.69 -6.13
N ALA A 63 -5.30 -6.28 -7.33
CA ALA A 63 -3.92 -5.97 -7.66
C ALA A 63 -3.75 -4.47 -7.91
N ALA A 64 -2.53 -3.99 -7.76
CA ALA A 64 -2.14 -2.68 -8.26
C ALA A 64 -0.90 -2.80 -9.16
N VAL A 65 -0.78 -1.89 -10.13
CA VAL A 65 0.36 -1.83 -11.04
C VAL A 65 0.77 -0.38 -11.22
N SER A 66 2.06 -0.12 -11.09
CA SER A 66 2.65 1.18 -11.37
C SER A 66 2.69 1.42 -12.88
N VAL A 67 2.24 2.60 -13.29
CA VAL A 67 2.11 3.00 -14.68
C VAL A 67 2.71 4.38 -14.91
N ASP A 68 3.25 4.60 -16.11
CA ASP A 68 3.70 5.91 -16.56
C ASP A 68 2.51 6.87 -16.79
N ALA A 69 2.82 8.10 -17.20
CA ALA A 69 1.80 9.10 -17.55
C ALA A 69 0.83 8.64 -18.66
N ASN A 70 1.26 7.74 -19.55
CA ASN A 70 0.47 7.20 -20.67
C ASN A 70 -0.35 5.97 -20.26
N GLY A 71 -0.18 5.45 -19.05
CA GLY A 71 -0.84 4.24 -18.56
C GLY A 71 -0.12 2.93 -18.94
N ALA A 72 1.12 3.00 -19.45
CA ALA A 72 1.95 1.83 -19.68
C ALA A 72 2.63 1.40 -18.37
N VAL A 73 2.79 0.10 -18.15
CA VAL A 73 3.46 -0.43 -16.95
C VAL A 73 4.88 0.13 -16.84
N SER A 74 5.20 0.70 -15.68
CA SER A 74 6.50 1.30 -15.38
C SER A 74 6.94 0.94 -13.96
N PRO A 75 8.14 0.36 -13.76
CA PRO A 75 8.70 0.15 -12.44
C PRO A 75 9.30 1.45 -11.85
N ASP A 76 9.34 2.55 -12.60
CA ASP A 76 9.95 3.80 -12.14
C ASP A 76 9.00 4.60 -11.22
N HIS A 77 7.76 4.14 -11.04
CA HIS A 77 6.74 4.74 -10.15
C HIS A 77 6.45 6.24 -10.41
N ASP A 78 6.78 6.74 -11.60
CA ASP A 78 6.83 8.17 -11.96
C ASP A 78 5.51 8.74 -12.50
N GLY A 79 4.45 7.94 -12.54
CA GLY A 79 3.13 8.31 -13.03
C GLY A 79 2.01 8.04 -12.03
N GLY A 80 1.38 6.88 -12.13
CA GLY A 80 0.25 6.50 -11.31
C GLY A 80 0.32 5.07 -10.81
N LEU A 81 -0.53 4.76 -9.83
CA LEU A 81 -0.78 3.40 -9.37
C LEU A 81 -2.20 3.00 -9.82
N GLU A 82 -2.29 2.10 -10.80
CA GLU A 82 -3.54 1.56 -11.34
C GLU A 82 -4.02 0.42 -10.44
N LEU A 83 -5.13 0.61 -9.71
CA LEU A 83 -5.75 -0.41 -8.88
C LEU A 83 -6.79 -1.16 -9.70
N THR A 84 -6.61 -2.46 -9.88
CA THR A 84 -7.59 -3.37 -10.47
C THR A 84 -8.20 -4.24 -9.37
N LEU A 85 -9.40 -3.85 -8.94
CA LEU A 85 -10.12 -4.46 -7.82
C LEU A 85 -11.26 -5.35 -8.31
N SER A 86 -11.82 -6.16 -7.42
CA SER A 86 -12.89 -7.10 -7.79
C SER A 86 -14.16 -6.43 -8.33
N GLN A 87 -14.39 -5.16 -8.00
CA GLN A 87 -15.60 -4.41 -8.40
C GLN A 87 -15.33 -3.33 -9.47
N GLY A 88 -14.10 -3.20 -9.95
CA GLY A 88 -13.69 -2.23 -10.98
C GLY A 88 -12.27 -1.71 -10.72
N SER A 89 -11.90 -0.63 -11.40
CA SER A 89 -10.56 -0.03 -11.28
C SER A 89 -10.61 1.46 -11.06
N PHE A 90 -9.52 2.02 -10.53
CA PHE A 90 -9.23 3.46 -10.55
C PHE A 90 -7.73 3.67 -10.37
N ARG A 91 -7.25 4.87 -10.70
CA ARG A 91 -5.83 5.23 -10.63
C ARG A 91 -5.58 6.24 -9.53
N LEU A 92 -4.50 6.05 -8.77
CA LEU A 92 -3.94 7.03 -7.85
C LEU A 92 -2.81 7.77 -8.55
N ASP A 93 -2.72 9.08 -8.32
CA ASP A 93 -1.52 9.87 -8.62
C ASP A 93 -0.54 9.69 -7.47
N VAL A 94 0.64 9.13 -7.77
CA VAL A 94 1.66 8.79 -6.77
C VAL A 94 2.97 9.55 -6.98
N VAL A 95 3.02 10.51 -7.91
CA VAL A 95 4.26 11.20 -8.28
C VAL A 95 4.91 11.92 -7.09
N GLU A 96 4.11 12.56 -6.22
CA GLU A 96 4.64 13.22 -5.02
C GLU A 96 5.16 12.22 -3.99
N LEU A 97 4.45 11.10 -3.82
CA LEU A 97 4.84 10.04 -2.90
C LEU A 97 6.16 9.40 -3.34
N ASP A 98 6.30 9.10 -4.63
CA ASP A 98 7.53 8.57 -5.23
C ASP A 98 8.72 9.50 -4.98
N ARG A 99 8.57 10.82 -5.23
CA ARG A 99 9.65 11.78 -4.92
C ARG A 99 10.08 11.75 -3.47
N HIS A 100 9.15 11.56 -2.53
CA HIS A 100 9.49 11.45 -1.11
C HIS A 100 10.21 10.13 -0.81
N VAL A 101 9.80 9.02 -1.43
CA VAL A 101 10.50 7.73 -1.34
C VAL A 101 11.93 7.85 -1.88
N ALA A 102 12.10 8.38 -3.10
CA ALA A 102 13.40 8.60 -3.72
C ALA A 102 14.31 9.47 -2.83
N ALA A 103 13.75 10.52 -2.20
CA ALA A 103 14.49 11.37 -1.28
C ALA A 103 15.01 10.61 -0.05
N VAL A 104 14.16 9.81 0.62
CA VAL A 104 14.60 9.04 1.80
C VAL A 104 15.59 7.94 1.41
N MET A 105 15.38 7.26 0.28
CA MET A 105 16.29 6.22 -0.22
C MET A 105 17.67 6.77 -0.58
N SER A 106 17.74 7.97 -1.16
CA SER A 106 19.03 8.62 -1.52
C SER A 106 19.95 8.87 -0.32
N THR A 107 19.39 8.89 0.89
CA THR A 107 20.13 9.13 2.14
C THR A 107 20.16 7.94 3.07
N PHE A 108 19.61 6.79 2.65
CA PHE A 108 19.45 5.61 3.51
C PHE A 108 20.80 5.08 4.01
N PRO A 109 21.06 5.13 5.33
CA PRO A 109 22.25 4.53 5.91
C PRO A 109 21.91 3.14 6.45
N PRO A 110 22.21 2.03 5.73
CA PRO A 110 21.93 0.70 6.24
C PRO A 110 22.80 0.41 7.48
N ASP A 111 22.26 -0.34 8.43
CA ASP A 111 23.07 -0.92 9.51
C ASP A 111 24.12 -1.84 8.88
N ARG A 112 25.39 -1.47 9.00
CA ARG A 112 26.51 -2.20 8.37
C ARG A 112 26.81 -3.55 9.03
N THR A 113 26.29 -3.79 10.23
CA THR A 113 26.48 -5.03 10.98
C THR A 113 25.48 -6.09 10.54
N THR A 114 24.22 -5.69 10.34
CA THR A 114 23.13 -6.57 9.91
C THR A 114 22.85 -6.49 8.41
N CYS A 115 23.44 -5.51 7.71
CA CYS A 115 23.10 -5.11 6.34
C CYS A 115 21.60 -4.90 6.16
N SER A 116 20.95 -4.18 7.07
CA SER A 116 19.49 -4.00 7.04
C SER A 116 19.09 -2.55 7.34
N GLY A 117 17.86 -2.20 7.02
CA GLY A 117 17.24 -0.99 7.56
C GLY A 117 15.80 -0.80 7.12
N THR A 118 15.24 0.35 7.49
CA THR A 118 13.86 0.71 7.21
C THR A 118 13.76 2.20 6.94
N VAL A 119 13.04 2.58 5.89
CA VAL A 119 12.67 3.97 5.61
C VAL A 119 11.16 4.10 5.43
N SER A 120 10.67 5.33 5.55
CA SER A 120 9.28 5.63 5.21
C SER A 120 9.13 7.02 4.64
N ALA A 121 8.11 7.20 3.81
CA ALA A 121 7.76 8.46 3.18
C ALA A 121 6.24 8.58 3.13
N THR A 122 5.73 9.79 3.37
CA THR A 122 4.28 10.07 3.39
C THR A 122 3.97 11.20 2.41
N ALA A 123 2.89 11.07 1.65
CA ALA A 123 2.37 12.14 0.80
C ALA A 123 0.86 11.98 0.55
N PRO A 124 0.15 13.05 0.17
CA PRO A 124 -1.18 12.96 -0.42
C PRO A 124 -1.11 12.28 -1.79
N THR A 125 -2.06 11.39 -2.06
CA THR A 125 -2.21 10.65 -3.32
C THR A 125 -3.66 10.77 -3.81
N PRO A 126 -3.95 11.75 -4.67
CA PRO A 126 -5.30 11.97 -5.18
C PRO A 126 -5.71 10.89 -6.17
N ILE A 127 -7.02 10.61 -6.22
CA ILE A 127 -7.61 9.78 -7.26
C ILE A 127 -7.61 10.56 -8.58
N VAL A 128 -7.11 9.95 -9.65
CA VAL A 128 -7.07 10.56 -10.97
C VAL A 128 -8.49 10.73 -11.51
N ALA A 129 -8.87 11.96 -11.85
CA ALA A 129 -10.20 12.27 -12.33
C ALA A 129 -10.56 11.44 -13.58
N GLY A 130 -11.72 10.76 -13.54
CA GLY A 130 -12.22 9.99 -14.66
C GLY A 130 -11.60 8.58 -14.84
N SER A 131 -10.64 8.17 -14.00
CA SER A 131 -10.04 6.83 -14.11
C SER A 131 -10.96 5.68 -13.69
N GLY A 132 -12.04 5.99 -12.96
CA GLY A 132 -12.91 5.00 -12.35
C GLY A 132 -13.71 4.15 -13.34
N THR A 133 -13.67 2.82 -13.18
CA THR A 133 -14.47 1.85 -13.94
C THR A 133 -15.37 1.02 -13.02
N GLY A 134 -16.31 0.23 -13.56
CA GLY A 134 -17.20 -0.62 -12.76
C GLY A 134 -17.95 0.14 -11.65
N ALA A 135 -17.86 -0.34 -10.42
CA ALA A 135 -18.43 0.29 -9.23
C ALA A 135 -17.79 1.64 -8.89
N TYR A 136 -16.57 1.89 -9.37
CA TYR A 136 -15.77 3.09 -9.13
C TYR A 136 -15.99 4.21 -10.16
N ARG A 137 -16.93 4.05 -11.11
CA ARG A 137 -17.23 5.12 -12.09
C ARG A 137 -17.60 6.42 -11.38
N GLY A 138 -16.84 7.48 -11.68
CA GLY A 138 -16.99 8.80 -11.08
C GLY A 138 -16.41 8.91 -9.67
N ILE A 139 -15.57 7.97 -9.22
CA ILE A 139 -14.88 8.09 -7.93
C ILE A 139 -14.02 9.37 -7.90
N LYS A 140 -14.02 10.04 -6.75
CA LYS A 140 -13.14 11.17 -6.44
C LYS A 140 -12.71 11.09 -4.97
N GLY A 141 -11.59 11.71 -4.66
CA GLY A 141 -11.05 11.73 -3.31
C GLY A 141 -9.53 11.78 -3.29
N THR A 142 -8.98 11.67 -2.09
CA THR A 142 -7.54 11.69 -1.84
C THR A 142 -7.25 10.80 -0.66
N PHE A 143 -6.19 10.00 -0.77
CA PHE A 143 -5.58 9.31 0.35
C PHE A 143 -4.37 10.09 0.85
N THR A 144 -4.05 9.95 2.13
CA THR A 144 -2.70 10.24 2.63
C THR A 144 -2.04 8.89 2.85
N LEU A 145 -1.07 8.55 2.00
CA LEU A 145 -0.39 7.26 2.04
C LEU A 145 1.02 7.40 2.59
N THR A 146 1.44 6.38 3.33
CA THR A 146 2.80 6.18 3.79
C THR A 146 3.35 4.91 3.16
N VAL A 147 4.45 5.01 2.43
CA VAL A 147 5.26 3.86 2.00
C VAL A 147 6.25 3.57 3.12
N THR A 148 6.36 2.30 3.52
CA THR A 148 7.43 1.80 4.38
C THR A 148 8.19 0.72 3.63
N ILE A 149 9.52 0.88 3.54
CA ILE A 149 10.42 -0.05 2.87
C ILE A 149 11.34 -0.63 3.94
N ALA A 150 11.39 -1.95 4.05
CA ALA A 150 12.30 -2.67 4.92
C ALA A 150 13.13 -3.64 4.10
N GLU A 151 14.44 -3.61 4.28
CA GLU A 151 15.40 -4.34 3.44
C GLU A 151 16.45 -5.06 4.29
N VAL A 152 16.87 -6.23 3.80
CA VAL A 152 18.07 -6.94 4.22
C VAL A 152 18.91 -7.24 2.98
N ASP A 153 20.13 -6.72 2.95
CA ASP A 153 21.07 -6.83 1.84
C ASP A 153 22.08 -7.97 2.02
N ALA A 154 22.63 -8.43 0.91
CA ALA A 154 23.76 -9.33 0.90
C ALA A 154 25.02 -8.64 1.49
N ARG A 155 25.71 -9.36 2.39
CA ARG A 155 26.89 -8.84 3.12
C ARG A 155 28.08 -8.41 2.24
N ALA A 156 28.12 -8.86 0.98
CA ALA A 156 29.21 -8.51 0.07
C ALA A 156 29.34 -6.98 -0.08
N ASN A 157 28.22 -6.26 -0.09
CA ASN A 157 28.13 -4.80 -0.07
C ASN A 157 26.85 -4.42 0.69
N CYS A 158 26.86 -4.02 1.96
CA CYS A 158 25.61 -3.45 2.51
C CYS A 158 25.33 -2.11 1.79
N GLY A 159 24.12 -1.85 1.27
CA GLY A 159 23.76 -0.58 0.64
C GLY A 159 23.72 -0.57 -0.90
N PRO A 160 23.74 0.63 -1.54
CA PRO A 160 23.36 0.77 -2.95
C PRO A 160 24.11 -0.17 -3.89
N GLY A 161 23.35 -0.95 -4.67
CA GLY A 161 23.87 -1.96 -5.59
C GLY A 161 24.12 -3.33 -4.97
N SER A 162 23.77 -3.55 -3.70
CA SER A 162 23.68 -4.89 -3.15
C SER A 162 22.54 -5.69 -3.75
N ALA A 163 22.64 -7.01 -3.70
CA ALA A 163 21.49 -7.87 -3.91
C ALA A 163 20.65 -7.91 -2.62
N PHE A 164 19.34 -7.74 -2.73
CA PHE A 164 18.42 -7.97 -1.63
C PHE A 164 18.38 -9.46 -1.28
N LEU A 165 18.48 -9.78 0.01
CA LEU A 165 18.15 -11.09 0.57
C LEU A 165 16.66 -11.18 0.89
N ASP A 166 16.07 -10.08 1.37
CA ASP A 166 14.65 -9.94 1.66
C ASP A 166 14.26 -8.46 1.59
N GLN A 167 13.03 -8.20 1.12
CA GLN A 167 12.47 -6.85 1.01
C GLN A 167 10.97 -6.90 1.27
N ILE A 168 10.46 -5.91 2.00
CA ILE A 168 9.03 -5.67 2.17
C ILE A 168 8.75 -4.20 1.92
N ILE A 169 7.79 -3.94 1.05
CA ILE A 169 7.26 -2.61 0.77
C ILE A 169 5.77 -2.63 1.10
N VAL A 170 5.37 -1.77 2.05
CA VAL A 170 3.97 -1.59 2.42
C VAL A 170 3.58 -0.14 2.20
N THR A 171 2.57 0.07 1.37
CA THR A 171 1.94 1.39 1.20
C THR A 171 0.61 1.38 1.91
N ALA A 172 0.46 2.17 2.97
CA ALA A 172 -0.77 2.18 3.76
C ALA A 172 -1.19 3.58 4.17
N GLY A 173 -2.50 3.78 4.30
CA GLY A 173 -3.05 5.05 4.74
C GLY A 173 -4.56 5.12 4.63
N SER A 174 -5.10 6.31 4.85
CA SER A 174 -6.54 6.53 4.76
C SER A 174 -6.87 7.78 3.96
N GLY A 175 -8.09 7.81 3.42
CA GLY A 175 -8.58 8.88 2.56
C GLY A 175 -10.08 9.05 2.67
N THR A 176 -10.57 10.20 2.22
CA THR A 176 -12.01 10.41 2.03
C THR A 176 -12.34 10.21 0.56
N VAL A 177 -13.20 9.24 0.27
CA VAL A 177 -13.66 8.95 -1.09
C VAL A 177 -15.16 9.15 -1.21
N SER A 178 -15.58 9.60 -2.39
CA SER A 178 -16.99 9.78 -2.72
C SER A 178 -17.22 9.53 -4.19
N ARG A 179 -18.49 9.42 -4.56
CA ARG A 179 -18.91 9.50 -5.95
C ARG A 179 -19.11 10.95 -6.38
N ALA A 180 -18.80 11.24 -7.65
CA ALA A 180 -19.19 12.46 -8.33
C ALA A 180 -20.70 12.53 -8.56
#